data_AF-A0A3B3Z3T3-F1
#
_entry.id   AF-A0A3B3Z3T3-F1
#
_cell.length_a   1.000
_cell.length_b   1.000
_cell.length_c   1.000
_cell.angle_alpha   90.00
_cell.angle_beta   90.00
_cell.angle_gamma   90.00
#
_symmetry.space_group_name_H-M   'P 1'
#
loop_
_entity.id
_entity.type
_entity.pdbx_description
1 polymer ?
#
loop_
_entity_poly.entity_id
_entity_poly.type
_entity_poly.pdbx_seq_one_letter_code
_entity_poly.pdbx_strand_id
1 'polypeptide(L)'
;MCRNYSGSQMSTHPERNYSGRLVSLLRGGPQLKIAYVTSFFLFDHRHSGERIVEKMSSHKTFRIKRFLAKKQKQNRPIPQWIRMKTGNKIRYNSKRRHWRRTKLGL
;
A
#
# COMPACT_ATOMS: atom_id res chain seq x y z
N MET A 1 48.40 32.48 28.86
CA MET A 1 47.56 33.19 27.88
C MET A 1 46.11 32.76 28.09
N CYS A 2 45.23 33.69 28.48
CA CYS A 2 43.81 33.43 28.70
C CYS A 2 43.01 33.61 27.40
N ARG A 3 41.83 32.96 27.35
CA ARG A 3 40.52 33.30 26.73
C ARG A 3 39.94 32.03 26.08
N ASN A 4 38.67 31.64 26.18
CA ASN A 4 37.49 31.94 27.01
C ASN A 4 36.45 30.86 26.64
N TYR A 5 35.58 30.47 27.58
CA TYR A 5 34.38 29.66 27.30
C TYR A 5 33.36 30.45 26.45
N SER A 6 32.65 29.77 25.54
CA SER A 6 31.29 30.18 25.12
C SER A 6 30.49 28.96 24.64
N GLY A 7 29.48 28.58 25.41
CA GLY A 7 28.55 27.51 25.08
C GLY A 7 27.34 27.95 24.25
N SER A 8 26.43 26.99 24.13
CA SER A 8 25.03 27.07 23.67
C SER A 8 24.79 27.08 22.16
N GLN A 9 23.96 26.15 21.68
CA GLN A 9 22.51 26.36 21.48
C GLN A 9 21.86 25.02 21.07
N MET A 10 21.05 24.44 21.97
CA MET A 10 20.10 23.37 21.65
C MET A 10 18.93 23.98 20.89
N SER A 11 18.63 23.49 19.68
CA SER A 11 17.47 23.93 18.91
C SER A 11 16.18 23.31 19.49
N THR A 12 15.42 24.10 20.24
CA THR A 12 14.05 23.78 20.64
C THR A 12 13.08 24.20 19.53
N HIS A 13 12.21 23.28 19.09
CA HIS A 13 11.14 23.56 18.14
C HIS A 13 10.07 24.45 18.80
N PRO A 14 9.55 25.50 18.13
CA PRO A 14 8.44 26.28 18.69
C PRO A 14 7.09 25.58 18.47
N GLU A 15 6.45 25.24 19.59
CA GLU A 15 5.03 24.90 19.73
C GLU A 15 4.15 26.03 19.16
N ARG A 16 3.32 25.74 18.15
CA ARG A 16 2.30 26.68 17.65
C ARG A 16 1.00 26.49 18.43
N ASN A 17 0.78 27.40 19.38
CA ASN A 17 -0.48 27.54 20.10
C ASN A 17 -1.61 27.99 19.15
N TYR A 18 -2.69 27.20 19.07
CA TYR A 18 -3.95 27.59 18.46
C TYR A 18 -4.84 28.27 19.50
N SER A 19 -5.14 29.56 19.37
CA SER A 19 -6.26 30.18 20.08
C SER A 19 -6.83 31.42 19.36
N GLY A 20 -8.11 31.29 18.99
CA GLY A 20 -9.08 32.40 18.96
C GLY A 20 -9.35 33.08 17.62
N ARG A 21 -10.57 32.90 17.08
CA ARG A 21 -11.67 33.89 17.21
C ARG A 21 -12.78 33.61 16.17
N LEU A 22 -13.98 33.30 16.69
CA LEU A 22 -15.24 33.15 15.95
C LEU A 22 -15.76 34.52 15.47
N VAL A 23 -16.25 34.60 14.23
CA VAL A 23 -17.29 35.55 13.82
C VAL A 23 -18.27 34.83 12.90
N SER A 24 -19.52 34.77 13.33
CA SER A 24 -20.69 34.22 12.65
C SER A 24 -21.44 35.33 11.90
N LEU A 25 -22.02 35.02 10.73
CA LEU A 25 -23.19 35.72 10.18
C LEU A 25 -23.93 34.79 9.20
N LEU A 26 -25.15 34.39 9.59
CA LEU A 26 -26.14 33.68 8.78
C LEU A 26 -26.86 34.65 7.82
N ARG A 27 -27.14 34.21 6.58
CA ARG A 27 -28.36 34.51 5.81
C ARG A 27 -28.41 33.64 4.53
N GLY A 28 -29.58 33.08 4.22
CA GLY A 28 -29.75 31.96 3.29
C GLY A 28 -30.46 32.28 1.96
N GLY A 29 -30.28 31.33 1.02
CA GLY A 29 -31.16 30.95 -0.12
C GLY A 29 -31.29 31.94 -1.30
N PRO A 30 -31.88 31.54 -2.46
CA PRO A 30 -32.42 30.24 -2.86
C PRO A 30 -31.85 29.67 -4.19
N GLN A 31 -32.35 28.49 -4.53
CA GLN A 31 -31.92 27.58 -5.59
C GLN A 31 -32.14 28.08 -7.02
N LEU A 32 -31.17 27.77 -7.90
CA LEU A 32 -31.44 27.57 -9.32
C LEU A 32 -31.25 26.08 -9.65
N LYS A 33 -32.37 25.35 -9.56
CA LYS A 33 -32.53 24.04 -10.20
C LYS A 33 -32.71 24.28 -11.70
N ILE A 34 -31.64 24.15 -12.47
CA ILE A 34 -31.78 23.67 -13.86
C ILE A 34 -31.71 22.16 -13.73
N ALA A 35 -32.89 21.55 -13.80
CA ALA A 35 -33.06 20.14 -13.65
C ALA A 35 -32.90 19.42 -15.00
N TYR A 36 -33.12 18.11 -14.92
CA TYR A 36 -33.55 17.20 -15.98
C TYR A 36 -32.54 16.86 -17.10
N VAL A 37 -31.83 15.75 -16.83
CA VAL A 37 -31.56 14.65 -17.78
C VAL A 37 -30.55 14.94 -18.90
N THR A 38 -29.27 14.80 -18.58
CA THR A 38 -28.32 14.20 -19.51
C THR A 38 -27.57 13.07 -18.81
N SER A 39 -28.01 11.86 -19.12
CA SER A 39 -27.23 10.61 -19.13
C SER A 39 -26.63 10.12 -17.81
N PHE A 40 -27.41 9.29 -17.11
CA PHE A 40 -26.95 8.07 -16.42
C PHE A 40 -26.30 7.05 -17.38
N PHE A 41 -25.55 7.50 -18.40
CA PHE A 41 -25.07 6.69 -19.52
C PHE A 41 -23.70 7.15 -20.01
N LEU A 42 -22.74 7.43 -19.12
CA LEU A 42 -21.33 7.58 -19.50
C LEU A 42 -20.35 7.04 -18.42
N PHE A 43 -20.73 5.98 -17.71
CA PHE A 43 -19.76 5.06 -17.08
C PHE A 43 -19.71 3.75 -17.87
N ASP A 44 -19.79 3.83 -19.19
CA ASP A 44 -19.15 2.83 -20.04
C ASP A 44 -17.69 3.24 -20.17
N HIS A 45 -16.93 3.03 -19.10
CA HIS A 45 -15.50 2.79 -19.27
C HIS A 45 -15.43 1.43 -19.95
N ARG A 46 -15.60 1.47 -21.29
CA ARG A 46 -15.24 0.40 -22.20
C ARG A 46 -13.86 -0.03 -21.74
N HIS A 47 -13.79 -1.13 -21.01
CA HIS A 47 -12.63 -1.98 -21.06
C HIS A 47 -12.65 -2.48 -22.50
N SER A 48 -12.13 -1.65 -23.42
CA SER A 48 -11.72 -2.09 -24.73
C SER A 48 -10.88 -3.31 -24.43
N GLY A 49 -11.46 -4.48 -24.69
CA GLY A 49 -10.82 -5.75 -24.54
C GLY A 49 -9.70 -5.79 -25.56
N GLU A 50 -8.60 -5.12 -25.24
CA GLU A 50 -7.30 -5.58 -25.66
C GLU A 50 -7.22 -7.00 -25.10
N ARG A 51 -7.60 -7.97 -25.93
CA ARG A 51 -7.07 -9.31 -25.82
C ARG A 51 -5.58 -9.08 -25.84
N ILE A 52 -4.98 -9.01 -24.65
CA ILE A 52 -3.57 -9.25 -24.46
C ILE A 52 -3.38 -10.55 -25.22
N VAL A 53 -2.79 -10.48 -26.42
CA VAL A 53 -2.44 -11.66 -27.19
C VAL A 53 -1.61 -12.44 -26.20
N GLU A 54 -2.17 -13.52 -25.64
CA GLU A 54 -1.50 -14.25 -24.59
C GLU A 54 -0.19 -14.69 -25.23
N LYS A 55 0.91 -14.01 -24.84
CA LYS A 55 2.25 -14.46 -25.18
C LYS A 55 2.34 -15.80 -24.49
N MET A 56 2.01 -16.86 -25.24
CA MET A 56 1.72 -18.15 -24.66
C MET A 56 2.93 -18.54 -23.83
N SER A 57 2.74 -18.56 -22.51
CA SER A 57 3.76 -19.12 -21.64
C SER A 57 4.00 -20.56 -22.08
N SER A 58 5.23 -21.05 -21.92
CA SER A 58 5.60 -22.41 -22.34
C SER A 58 4.52 -23.44 -21.98
N HIS A 59 4.23 -24.36 -22.92
CA HIS A 59 3.31 -25.47 -22.68
C HIS A 59 3.86 -26.36 -21.56
N LYS A 60 3.19 -26.35 -20.40
CA LYS A 60 3.58 -27.12 -19.19
C LYS A 60 2.55 -28.19 -18.88
N THR A 61 3.02 -29.35 -18.44
CA THR A 61 2.15 -30.43 -17.97
C THR A 61 1.39 -30.03 -16.71
N PHE A 62 0.25 -30.68 -16.44
CA PHE A 62 -0.57 -30.40 -15.26
C PHE A 62 0.20 -30.60 -13.93
N ARG A 63 1.05 -31.62 -13.86
CA ARG A 63 1.90 -31.89 -12.68
C ARG A 63 2.84 -30.72 -12.40
N ILE A 64 3.50 -30.18 -13.43
CA ILE A 64 4.41 -29.03 -13.29
C ILE A 64 3.62 -27.78 -12.87
N LYS A 65 2.46 -27.52 -13.49
CA LYS A 65 1.59 -26.39 -13.12
C LYS A 65 1.19 -26.46 -11.64
N ARG A 66 0.77 -27.64 -11.16
CA ARG A 66 0.41 -27.86 -9.75
C ARG A 66 1.60 -27.65 -8.82
N PHE A 67 2.79 -28.11 -9.19
CA PHE A 67 4.02 -27.88 -8.42
C PHE A 67 4.35 -26.38 -8.33
N LEU A 68 4.35 -25.67 -9.46
CA LEU A 68 4.64 -24.24 -9.51
C LEU A 68 3.65 -23.44 -8.65
N ALA A 69 2.35 -23.74 -8.76
CA ALA A 69 1.31 -23.12 -7.95
C ALA A 69 1.55 -23.38 -6.45
N LYS A 70 1.94 -24.60 -6.05
CA LYS A 70 2.26 -24.92 -4.65
C LYS A 70 3.48 -24.12 -4.18
N LYS A 71 4.55 -24.03 -4.97
CA LYS A 71 5.76 -23.27 -4.63
C LYS A 71 5.47 -21.77 -4.52
N GLN A 72 4.60 -21.23 -5.36
CA GLN A 72 4.16 -19.84 -5.25
C GLN A 72 3.37 -19.61 -3.95
N LYS A 73 2.40 -20.47 -3.63
CA LYS A 73 1.61 -20.37 -2.39
C LYS A 73 2.47 -20.49 -1.12
N GLN A 74 3.52 -21.32 -1.14
CA GLN A 74 4.45 -21.48 -0.01
C GLN A 74 5.33 -20.25 0.22
N ASN A 75 5.59 -19.45 -0.81
CA ASN A 75 6.53 -18.32 -0.77
C ASN A 75 5.90 -17.03 -0.19
N ARG A 76 5.25 -17.15 0.97
CA ARG A 76 4.54 -16.06 1.65
C ARG A 76 5.22 -15.69 2.98
N PRO A 77 5.06 -14.45 3.48
CA PRO A 77 5.59 -14.05 4.79
C PRO A 77 4.78 -14.71 5.91
N ILE A 78 5.33 -14.72 7.12
CA ILE A 78 4.64 -15.29 8.29
C ILE A 78 3.52 -14.32 8.72
N PRO A 79 2.30 -14.82 8.99
CA PRO A 79 1.21 -14.01 9.54
C PRO A 79 1.57 -13.37 10.90
N GLN A 80 1.09 -12.15 11.13
CA GLN A 80 1.43 -11.37 12.31
C GLN A 80 1.01 -12.04 13.63
N TRP A 81 -0.19 -12.62 13.69
CA TRP A 81 -0.69 -13.29 14.89
C TRP A 81 0.19 -14.47 15.35
N ILE A 82 0.91 -15.12 14.43
CA ILE A 82 1.88 -16.17 14.79
C ILE A 82 3.07 -15.59 15.54
N ARG A 83 3.50 -14.37 15.18
CA ARG A 83 4.59 -13.66 15.88
C ARG A 83 4.18 -13.22 17.28
N MET A 84 2.88 -12.98 17.48
CA MET A 84 2.32 -12.57 18.78
C MET A 84 2.08 -13.74 19.73
N LYS A 85 2.16 -15.01 19.27
CA LYS A 85 2.02 -16.17 20.15
C LYS A 85 3.17 -16.23 21.16
N THR A 86 2.83 -16.32 22.45
CA THR A 86 3.79 -16.53 23.54
C THR A 86 4.59 -17.82 23.33
N GLY A 87 5.89 -17.79 23.67
CA GLY A 87 6.78 -18.95 23.54
C GLY A 87 7.20 -19.30 22.10
N ASN A 88 6.77 -18.55 21.08
CA ASN A 88 7.16 -18.82 19.70
C ASN A 88 8.52 -18.19 19.33
N LYS A 89 9.48 -19.03 18.90
CA LYS A 89 10.82 -18.60 18.45
C LYS A 89 10.84 -18.17 16.97
N ILE A 90 9.81 -18.49 16.19
CA ILE A 90 9.80 -18.25 14.75
C ILE A 90 9.52 -16.77 14.45
N ARG A 91 10.47 -16.07 13.79
CA ARG A 91 10.34 -14.64 13.42
C ARG A 91 10.08 -14.41 11.93
N TYR A 92 10.71 -15.20 11.07
CA TYR A 92 10.58 -15.11 9.62
C TYR A 92 10.52 -16.52 8.98
N ASN A 93 10.06 -16.60 7.73
CA ASN A 93 10.00 -17.86 7.00
C ASN A 93 11.39 -18.17 6.41
N SER A 94 12.15 -19.03 7.07
CA SER A 94 13.49 -19.45 6.62
C SER A 94 13.49 -20.13 5.25
N LYS A 95 12.36 -20.72 4.84
CA LYS A 95 12.19 -21.40 3.54
C LYS A 95 11.68 -20.47 2.45
N ARG A 96 11.54 -19.16 2.70
CA ARG A 96 11.14 -18.18 1.69
C ARG A 96 12.21 -18.09 0.60
N ARG A 97 11.79 -18.03 -0.66
CA ARG A 97 12.66 -18.10 -1.84
C ARG A 97 12.53 -16.86 -2.72
N HIS A 98 13.63 -16.34 -3.25
CA HIS A 98 13.60 -15.34 -4.32
C HIS A 98 13.98 -15.99 -5.66
N TRP A 99 13.20 -15.70 -6.71
CA TRP A 99 13.33 -16.39 -8.00
C TRP A 99 14.64 -16.11 -8.74
N ARG A 100 15.27 -14.95 -8.50
CA ARG A 100 16.58 -14.64 -9.08
C ARG A 100 17.71 -15.40 -8.38
N ARG A 101 17.63 -15.57 -7.05
CA ARG A 101 18.73 -16.15 -6.24
C ARG A 101 18.76 -17.67 -6.25
N THR A 102 17.61 -18.33 -6.11
CA THR A 102 17.56 -19.80 -5.99
C THR A 102 16.50 -20.38 -6.93
N LYS A 103 16.85 -21.41 -7.71
CA LYS A 103 15.98 -22.03 -8.72
C LYS A 103 15.20 -23.22 -8.14
N LEU A 104 14.13 -23.64 -8.84
CA LEU A 104 13.22 -24.69 -8.37
C LEU A 104 13.65 -26.11 -8.74
N GLY A 105 14.61 -26.27 -9.67
CA GLY A 105 15.08 -27.58 -10.14
C GLY A 105 13.94 -28.42 -10.70
N LEU A 106 13.36 -27.98 -11.81
CA LEU A 106 12.25 -28.62 -12.51
C LEU A 106 12.63 -28.93 -13.95
#